data_AF-A0A231VR02-F1
#
_entry.id   AF-A0A231VR02-F1
#
_cell.length_a   1.000
_cell.length_b   1.000
_cell.length_c   1.000
_cell.angle_alpha   90.00
_cell.angle_beta   90.00
_cell.angle_gamma   90.00
#
_symmetry.space_group_name_H-M   'P 1'
#
loop_
_entity.id
_entity.type
_entity.pdbx_description
1 polymer ?
#
loop_
_entity_poly.entity_id
_entity_poly.type
_entity_poly.pdbx_seq_one_letter_code
_entity_poly.pdbx_strand_id
1 'polypeptide(L)' 'MSGLIAAHSKDPAFSFFYNRISQRVSKMKAVIAYAHKILRIIYKLLSAKHTYQKEKGLGLRKQF' A
#
# COMPACT_ATOMS: atom_id res chain seq x y z
N MET A 1 -8.44 -6.56 15.50
CA MET A 1 -8.76 -7.56 14.46
C MET A 1 -8.63 -7.04 13.02
N SER A 2 -9.02 -5.81 12.69
CA SER A 2 -9.04 -5.28 11.30
C SER A 2 -7.70 -5.30 10.53
N GLY A 3 -6.54 -5.17 11.20
CA GLY A 3 -5.23 -5.21 10.55
C GLY A 3 -4.82 -6.58 9.95
N LEU A 4 -5.52 -7.67 10.26
CA LEU A 4 -5.25 -8.98 9.64
C LEU A 4 -5.80 -9.08 8.20
N ILE A 5 -6.86 -8.33 7.89
CA ILE A 5 -7.51 -8.37 6.58
C ILE A 5 -6.65 -7.67 5.52
N ALA A 6 -5.97 -6.57 5.87
CA ALA A 6 -5.07 -5.86 4.96
C ALA A 6 -3.80 -6.67 4.59
N ALA A 7 -3.31 -7.53 5.50
CA ALA A 7 -2.20 -8.44 5.23
C ALA A 7 -2.57 -9.56 4.23
N HIS A 8 -3.86 -9.91 4.13
CA HIS A 8 -4.39 -10.96 3.25
C HIS A 8 -4.75 -10.48 1.85
N SER A 9 -4.26 -9.31 1.42
CA SER A 9 -4.34 -8.92 0.02
C SER A 9 -3.84 -10.06 -0.88
N LYS A 10 -4.68 -10.52 -1.81
CA LYS A 10 -4.30 -11.51 -2.85
C LYS A 10 -3.14 -11.01 -3.71
N ASP A 11 -2.95 -9.69 -3.75
CA ASP A 11 -1.85 -9.06 -4.45
C ASP A 11 -0.61 -8.94 -3.53
N PRO A 12 0.53 -9.56 -3.89
CA PRO A 12 1.73 -9.64 -3.06
C PRO A 12 2.42 -8.30 -2.81
N ALA A 13 2.23 -7.30 -3.68
CA ALA A 13 2.84 -5.99 -3.53
C ALA A 13 2.20 -5.19 -2.38
N PHE A 14 0.89 -5.34 -2.22
CA PHE A 14 0.11 -4.67 -1.19
C PHE A 14 0.28 -5.32 0.18
N SER A 15 0.31 -6.66 0.25
CA SER A 15 0.58 -7.38 1.49
C SER A 15 2.01 -7.13 2.00
N PHE A 16 3.00 -7.12 1.09
CA PHE A 16 4.38 -6.75 1.43
C PHE A 16 4.48 -5.32 1.95
N PHE A 17 3.82 -4.36 1.30
CA PHE A 17 3.82 -2.95 1.72
C PHE A 17 3.20 -2.77 3.12
N TYR A 18 2.08 -3.43 3.39
CA TYR A 18 1.47 -3.42 4.72
C TYR A 18 2.39 -4.04 5.78
N ASN A 19 2.97 -5.22 5.50
CA ASN A 19 3.88 -5.89 6.44
C ASN A 19 5.13 -5.05 6.73
N ARG A 20 5.69 -4.38 5.73
CA ARG A 20 6.85 -3.49 5.93
C ARG A 20 6.53 -2.32 6.86
N ILE A 21 5.32 -1.77 6.77
CA ILE A 21 4.88 -0.66 7.63
C ILE A 21 4.55 -1.19 9.04
N SER A 22 3.84 -2.31 9.15
CA SER A 22 3.43 -2.86 10.45
C SER A 22 4.59 -3.36 11.30
N GLN A 23 5.76 -3.64 10.70
CA GLN A 23 7.01 -3.90 11.43
C GLN A 23 7.59 -2.66 12.12
N ARG A 24 7.28 -1.44 11.62
CA ARG A 24 7.87 -0.18 12.11
C ARG A 24 6.92 0.66 12.97
N VAL A 25 5.61 0.45 12.84
CA VAL A 25 4.58 1.22 13.55
C VAL A 25 3.46 0.31 14.05
N SER A 26 2.70 0.76 15.04
CA SER A 26 1.56 0.01 15.57
C SER A 26 0.56 -0.36 14.46
N LYS A 27 -0.11 -1.50 14.60
CA LYS A 27 -1.06 -2.01 13.59
C LYS A 27 -2.10 -0.97 13.15
N MET A 28 -2.60 -0.16 14.07
CA MET A 28 -3.54 0.95 13.75
C MET A 28 -2.90 2.01 12.85
N LYS A 29 -1.69 2.47 13.20
CA LYS A 29 -0.94 3.44 12.38
C LYS A 29 -0.56 2.86 11.01
N ALA A 30 -0.26 1.56 10.96
CA ALA A 30 0.00 0.86 9.71
C ALA A 30 -1.24 0.83 8.80
N VAL A 31 -2.42 0.53 9.33
CA VAL A 31 -3.69 0.55 8.57
C VAL A 31 -3.99 1.95 8.04
N ILE A 32 -3.84 3.00 8.85
CA ILE A 32 -4.09 4.39 8.43
C ILE A 32 -3.13 4.80 7.31
N ALA A 33 -1.82 4.54 7.48
CA ALA A 33 -0.81 4.85 6.47
C ALA A 33 -1.03 4.07 5.17
N TYR A 34 -1.42 2.80 5.28
CA TYR A 34 -1.75 1.94 4.16
C TYR A 34 -2.96 2.50 3.39
N ALA A 35 -4.09 2.78 4.07
CA ALA A 35 -5.29 3.32 3.46
C ALA A 35 -5.04 4.68 2.76
N HIS A 36 -4.29 5.57 3.41
CA HIS A 36 -3.92 6.85 2.83
C HIS A 36 -3.10 6.71 1.54
N LYS A 37 -2.17 5.74 1.50
CA LYS A 37 -1.36 5.44 0.30
C LYS A 37 -2.23 4.95 -0.87
N ILE A 38 -3.19 4.06 -0.59
CA ILE A 38 -4.16 3.56 -1.60
C ILE A 38 -5.01 4.72 -2.14
N LEU A 39 -5.55 5.55 -1.25
CA LEU A 39 -6.37 6.70 -1.63
C LEU A 39 -5.61 7.64 -2.57
N ARG A 40 -4.34 7.94 -2.27
CA ARG A 40 -3.49 8.78 -3.13
C ARG A 40 -3.25 8.16 -4.51
N ILE A 41 -3.14 6.84 -4.60
CA ILE A 41 -3.00 6.12 -5.87
C ILE A 41 -4.28 6.27 -6.70
N ILE A 42 -5.46 6.05 -6.09
CA ILE A 42 -6.76 6.19 -6.74
C ILE A 42 -6.98 7.62 -7.24
N TYR A 43 -6.67 8.63 -6.42
CA TYR A 43 -6.77 10.03 -6.84
C TYR A 43 -5.86 10.36 -8.03
N LYS A 44 -4.61 9.86 -8.04
CA LYS A 44 -3.71 10.08 -9.18
C LYS A 44 -4.20 9.39 -10.46
N LEU A 45 -4.75 8.18 -10.34
CA LEU A 45 -5.36 7.44 -11.44
C LEU A 45 -6.52 8.21 -12.06
N LEU A 46 -7.44 8.70 -11.21
CA LEU A 46 -8.61 9.46 -11.64
C LEU A 46 -8.22 10.82 -12.22
N SER A 47 -7.30 11.53 -11.57
CA SER A 47 -6.91 12.88 -11.95
C SER A 47 -6.05 12.94 -13.22
N ALA A 48 -5.18 11.94 -13.45
CA ALA A 48 -4.22 11.99 -14.55
C ALA A 48 -4.62 11.12 -15.76
N LYS A 49 -5.75 10.38 -15.71
CA LYS A 49 -6.10 9.28 -16.65
C LYS A 49 -4.91 8.32 -16.93
N HIS A 50 -3.94 8.28 -16.01
CA HIS A 50 -2.65 7.65 -16.24
C HIS A 50 -2.73 6.21 -15.76
N THR A 51 -2.21 5.28 -16.57
CA THR A 51 -2.24 3.86 -16.25
C THR A 51 -1.49 3.57 -14.96
N TYR A 52 -2.09 2.79 -14.06
CA TYR A 52 -1.51 2.45 -12.77
C TYR A 52 -0.19 1.68 -12.95
N GLN A 53 0.94 2.33 -12.66
CA GLN A 53 2.24 1.68 -12.60
C GLN A 53 2.52 1.23 -11.16
N LYS A 54 2.20 -0.03 -10.88
CA LYS A 54 2.20 -0.66 -9.55
C LYS A 54 3.51 -0.51 -8.78
N GLU A 55 4.65 -0.61 -9.46
CA GLU A 55 5.98 -0.48 -8.83
C GLU A 55 6.24 0.95 -8.32
N LYS A 56 5.88 1.97 -9.10
CA LYS A 56 6.00 3.39 -8.72
C LYS A 56 5.00 3.80 -7.66
N GLY A 57 3.76 3.32 -7.73
CA GLY A 57 2.68 3.69 -6.81
C GLY A 57 2.93 3.25 -5.37
N LEU A 58 3.46 2.03 -5.20
CA LEU A 58 3.74 1.46 -3.88
C LEU A 58 5.14 1.82 -3.36
N GLY A 59 6.03 2.33 -4.21
CA GLY A 59 7.41 2.62 -3.83
C GLY A 59 8.24 1.34 -3.62
N LEU A 60 7.88 0.27 -4.35
CA LEU A 60 8.61 -0.99 -4.39
C LEU A 60 9.80 -0.80 -5.32
N ARG A 61 10.83 -0.10 -4.86
CA ARG A 61 12.13 -0.15 -5.54
C ARG A 61 12.69 -1.55 -5.30
N LYS A 62 13.00 -2.27 -6.38
CA LYS A 62 13.94 -3.40 -6.30
C LYS A 62 15.24 -2.81 -5.76
N GLN A 63 15.51 -2.99 -4.47
CA GLN A 63 16.88 -2.87 -3.99
C GLN A 63 17.61 -4.06 -4.62
N PHE A 64 18.40 -3.76 -5.65
CA PHE A 64 19.46 -4.65 -6.10
C PHE A 64 20.46 -4.82 -4.95
#